data_AF-A0A254TG64-F1
#
_entry.id   AF-A0A254TG64-F1
#
_cell.length_a   1.000
_cell.length_b   1.000
_cell.length_c   1.000
_cell.angle_alpha   90.00
_cell.angle_beta   90.00
_cell.angle_gamma   90.00
#
_symmetry.space_group_name_H-M   'P 1'
#
loop_
_entity.id
_entity.type
_entity.pdbx_description
1 polymer ?
#
loop_
_entity_poly.entity_id
_entity_poly.type
_entity_poly.pdbx_seq_one_letter_code
_entity_poly.pdbx_strand_id
1 'polypeptide(L)' 'MRVDPVWKKISDTYQQWDQDRSGLMAIDDLSERLPDIDYELLLRTLEQAAQDGRVDAPEEGGAFRLIPNH' A
#
# COMPACT_ATOMS: atom_id res chain seq x y z
N MET A 1 13.07 4.82 -13.41
CA MET A 1 12.67 4.36 -12.05
C MET A 1 12.44 2.86 -12.12
N ARG A 2 13.17 2.05 -11.33
CA ARG A 2 12.80 0.63 -11.18
C ARG A 2 11.55 0.62 -10.31
N VAL A 3 10.48 0.01 -10.80
CA VAL A 3 9.29 -0.24 -9.97
C VAL A 3 9.72 -1.26 -8.93
N ASP A 4 9.70 -0.90 -7.65
CA ASP A 4 10.01 -1.84 -6.58
C ASP A 4 9.08 -3.05 -6.68
N PRO A 5 9.60 -4.28 -6.71
CA PRO A 5 8.79 -5.48 -6.89
C PRO A 5 7.75 -5.65 -5.77
N VAL A 6 8.05 -5.11 -4.58
CA VAL A 6 7.13 -5.06 -3.43
C VAL A 6 5.97 -4.09 -3.68
N TRP A 7 6.27 -2.88 -4.16
CA TRP A 7 5.24 -1.88 -4.45
C TRP A 7 4.20 -2.41 -5.43
N LYS A 8 4.64 -3.11 -6.49
CA LYS A 8 3.73 -3.72 -7.45
C LYS A 8 2.78 -4.73 -6.78
N LYS A 9 3.29 -5.59 -5.88
CA LYS A 9 2.44 -6.53 -5.14
C LYS A 9 1.43 -5.81 -4.26
N ILE A 10 1.85 -4.77 -3.53
CA ILE A 10 0.97 -3.95 -2.69
C ILE A 10 -0.14 -3.33 -3.54
N SER A 11 0.21 -2.70 -4.65
CA SER A 11 -0.75 -2.02 -5.52
C SER A 11 -1.73 -3.01 -6.18
N ASP A 12 -1.23 -4.17 -6.63
CA ASP A 12 -2.05 -5.21 -7.24
C ASP A 12 -3.02 -5.80 -6.22
N THR A 13 -2.56 -6.12 -5.01
CA THR A 13 -3.41 -6.64 -3.91
C THR A 13 -4.46 -5.63 -3.48
N TYR A 14 -4.09 -4.36 -3.36
CA TYR A 14 -5.04 -3.29 -3.04
C TYR A 14 -6.09 -3.13 -4.13
N GLN A 15 -5.70 -3.15 -5.42
CA GLN A 15 -6.64 -3.03 -6.53
C GLN A 15 -7.58 -4.23 -6.64
N GLN A 16 -7.12 -5.43 -6.27
CA GLN A 16 -7.98 -6.61 -6.17
C GLN A 16 -8.98 -6.52 -5.02
N TRP A 17 -8.58 -5.87 -3.92
CA TRP A 17 -9.45 -5.63 -2.77
C TRP A 17 -10.51 -4.56 -3.05
N ASP A 18 -10.09 -3.42 -3.59
CA ASP A 18 -10.92 -2.26 -3.87
C ASP A 18 -10.62 -1.73 -5.27
N GLN A 19 -11.48 -2.13 -6.22
CA GLN A 19 -11.35 -1.74 -7.62
C GLN A 19 -11.55 -0.23 -7.83
N ASP A 20 -12.35 0.40 -6.96
CA ASP A 20 -12.65 1.83 -7.03
C ASP A 20 -11.53 2.69 -6.41
N ARG A 21 -10.56 2.05 -5.73
CA ARG A 21 -9.41 2.67 -5.06
C ARG A 21 -9.79 3.85 -4.17
N SER A 22 -10.91 3.72 -3.48
CA SER A 22 -11.52 4.76 -2.63
C SER A 22 -11.50 4.42 -1.14
N GLY A 23 -11.36 3.13 -0.80
CA GLY A 23 -11.35 2.62 0.57
C GLY A 23 -10.01 2.82 1.26
N LEU A 24 -10.04 2.95 2.59
CA LEU A 24 -8.83 2.85 3.41
C LEU A 24 -8.60 1.38 3.76
N MET A 25 -7.46 0.84 3.35
CA MET A 25 -7.05 -0.52 3.66
C MET A 25 -6.15 -0.52 4.89
N ALA A 26 -6.46 -1.34 5.91
CA ALA A 26 -5.55 -1.52 7.03
C ALA A 26 -4.24 -2.20 6.58
N ILE A 27 -3.11 -1.76 7.14
CA ILE A 27 -1.80 -2.36 6.88
C ILE A 27 -1.77 -3.80 7.42
N ASP A 28 -2.46 -4.05 8.53
CA ASP A 28 -2.66 -5.41 9.06
C ASP A 28 -3.38 -6.30 8.04
N ASP A 29 -4.48 -5.84 7.45
CA ASP A 29 -5.21 -6.56 6.39
C ASP A 29 -4.32 -6.81 5.15
N LEU A 30 -3.47 -5.84 4.81
CA LEU A 30 -2.49 -5.99 3.73
C LEU A 30 -1.46 -7.07 4.07
N SER A 31 -0.96 -7.08 5.30
CA SER A 31 0.01 -8.06 5.79
C SER A 31 -0.56 -9.47 5.80
N GLU A 32 -1.84 -9.63 6.13
CA GLU A 32 -2.52 -10.93 6.07
C GLU A 32 -2.66 -11.45 4.62
N ARG A 33 -2.83 -10.53 3.65
CA ARG A 33 -2.95 -10.86 2.22
C ARG A 33 -1.60 -11.07 1.54
N LEU A 34 -0.53 -10.49 2.08
CA LEU A 34 0.84 -10.60 1.58
C LEU A 34 1.75 -11.23 2.66
N PRO A 35 1.46 -12.47 3.11
CA PRO A 35 2.22 -13.11 4.17
C PRO A 35 3.65 -13.48 3.75
N ASP A 36 3.96 -13.41 2.46
CA ASP A 36 5.28 -13.60 1.87
C ASP A 36 6.17 -12.34 1.92
N ILE A 37 5.64 -11.20 2.40
CA ILE A 37 6.38 -9.94 2.53
C ILE A 37 6.49 -9.59 4.01
N ASP A 38 7.71 -9.28 4.44
CA ASP A 38 7.95 -8.84 5.82
C ASP A 38 7.16 -7.56 6.14
N TYR A 39 6.57 -7.52 7.33
CA TYR A 39 5.77 -6.38 7.79
C TYR A 39 6.57 -5.06 7.78
N GLU A 40 7.84 -5.09 8.21
CA GLU A 40 8.71 -3.90 8.12
C GLU A 40 8.95 -3.45 6.67
N LEU A 41 9.04 -4.38 5.72
CA LEU A 41 9.24 -4.07 4.31
C LEU A 41 7.98 -3.47 3.70
N LEU A 42 6.78 -3.96 4.08
CA LEU A 42 5.51 -3.34 3.72
C LEU A 42 5.45 -1.89 4.22
N LEU A 43 5.74 -1.66 5.51
CA LEU A 43 5.74 -0.32 6.11
C LEU A 43 6.69 0.63 5.38
N ARG A 44 7.96 0.25 5.20
CA ARG A 44 8.94 1.08 4.48
C ARG A 44 8.51 1.39 3.05
N THR A 45 7.90 0.42 2.38
CA THR A 45 7.41 0.60 1.00
C THR A 45 6.23 1.57 0.96
N LEU A 46 5.31 1.48 1.92
CA LEU A 46 4.17 2.39 2.05
C LEU A 46 4.64 3.81 2.42
N GLU A 47 5.59 3.95 3.34
CA GLU A 47 6.20 5.24 3.69
C GLU A 47 6.88 5.89 2.48
N GLN A 48 7.68 5.13 1.72
CA GLN A 48 8.30 5.63 0.49
C GLN A 48 7.24 6.04 -0.54
N ALA A 49 6.20 5.23 -0.69
CA ALA A 49 5.13 5.52 -1.63
C ALA A 49 4.29 6.73 -1.20
N ALA A 50 4.14 6.99 0.10
CA ALA A 50 3.52 8.21 0.62
C ALA A 50 4.39 9.44 0.33
N GLN A 51 5.72 9.33 0.51
CA GLN A 51 6.67 10.39 0.11
C GLN A 51 6.64 10.66 -1.40
N ASP A 52 6.45 9.61 -2.21
CA ASP A 52 6.29 9.70 -3.67
C ASP A 52 4.89 10.22 -4.09
N GLY A 53 3.96 10.46 -3.15
CA GLY A 53 2.60 10.92 -3.46
C GLY A 53 1.72 9.86 -4.14
N ARG A 54 2.04 8.56 -3.99
CA ARG A 54 1.25 7.43 -4.51
C ARG A 54 0.24 6.89 -3.52
N VAL A 55 0.44 7.16 -2.23
CA VAL A 55 -0.42 6.71 -1.14
C VAL A 55 -0.76 7.89 -0.27
N ASP A 56 -1.98 7.86 0.26
CA ASP A 56 -2.38 8.71 1.36
C ASP A 56 -2.58 7.82 2.59
N ALA A 57 -1.82 8.12 3.64
CA ALA A 57 -1.86 7.41 4.91
C ALA A 57 -2.25 8.45 5.99
N PRO A 58 -3.48 8.41 6.52
CA PRO A 58 -3.87 9.32 7.59
C PRO A 58 -2.93 9.13 8.79
N GLU A 59 -2.37 10.22 9.32
CA GLU A 59 -1.29 10.25 10.33
C GLU A 59 -1.54 9.38 11.59
N GLU A 60 -2.78 8.96 11.86
CA GLU A 60 -3.17 8.19 13.06
C GLU A 60 -3.65 6.76 12.80
N GLY A 61 -3.83 6.35 11.55
CA GLY A 61 -4.42 5.05 11.25
C GLY A 61 -3.40 4.16 10.57
N GLY A 62 -3.13 2.96 11.09
CA GLY A 62 -2.40 1.89 10.41
C GLY A 62 -3.15 1.39 9.17
N ALA A 63 -3.53 2.31 8.29
CA ALA A 63 -4.32 2.13 7.09
C ALA A 63 -3.84 3.12 6.04
N PHE A 64 -4.07 2.79 4.78
CA PHE A 64 -3.62 3.56 3.64
C PHE A 64 -4.64 3.50 2.51
N ARG A 65 -4.62 4.51 1.64
CA ARG A 65 -5.35 4.49 0.38
C ARG A 65 -4.42 4.81 -0.78
N LEU A 66 -4.57 4.10 -1.89
CA LEU A 66 -3.84 4.46 -3.11
C LEU A 66 -4.42 5.75 -3.70
N ILE A 67 -3.55 6.65 -4.17
CA ILE A 67 -3.98 7.86 -4.89
C ILE A 67 -4.15 7.48 -6.38
N PRO A 68 -5.38 7.56 -6.94
CA PRO A 68 -5.57 7.33 -8.36
C PRO A 68 -4.93 8.47 -9.17
N ASN A 69 -4.15 8.11 -10.20
CA ASN A 69 -3.42 8.98 -11.17
C ASN A 69 -1.90 9.14 -11.01
N HIS A 70 -1.22 8.26 -10.26
CA HIS A 70 0.25 8.28 -10.14
C HIS A 70 0.97 7.08 -10.75
#